data_AF-A0AAD4V5F5-F1
#
_entry.id   AF-A0AAD4V5F5-F1
#
_cell.length_a   1.000
_cell.length_b   1.000
_cell.length_c   1.000
_cell.angle_alpha   90.00
_cell.angle_beta   90.00
_cell.angle_gamma   90.00
#
_symmetry.space_group_name_H-M   'P 1'
#
loop_
_entity.id
_entity.type
_entity.pdbx_description
1 polymer ?
#
loop_
_entity_poly.entity_id
_entity_poly.type
_entity_poly.pdbx_seq_one_letter_code
_entity_poly.pdbx_strand_id
1 'polypeptide(L)'
;MAFQLPRFFALKSKKNEKHLQYIHQDIEKLHGILQFSGDNVVSPYAQFQMVAATSCNRRLVHIRSCYNNKYLARADKDHWWIVAGADEPQEDQSLWSCTLYEPQLVQPQADNNGSIPLIRLRHVQLGHYLKLLSAHPNHPHLRHSIRRRPQRRRHHRSFG
;
A
#
# COMPACT_ATOMS: atom_id res chain seq x y z
N MET A 1 12.50 -1.71 22.71
CA MET A 1 11.11 -2.16 22.50
C MET A 1 10.91 -2.44 21.01
N ALA A 2 10.77 -3.71 20.63
CA ALA A 2 10.48 -4.06 19.24
C ALA A 2 8.99 -3.85 18.99
N PHE A 3 8.63 -3.01 18.02
CA PHE A 3 7.24 -2.81 17.62
C PHE A 3 6.78 -4.05 16.87
N GLN A 4 6.03 -4.92 17.54
CA GLN A 4 5.41 -6.10 16.92
C GLN A 4 4.02 -5.71 16.42
N LEU A 5 3.90 -5.63 15.10
CA LEU A 5 2.61 -5.46 14.45
C LEU A 5 1.79 -6.74 14.58
N PRO A 6 0.47 -6.63 14.80
CA PRO A 6 -0.39 -7.80 14.85
C PRO A 6 -0.36 -8.54 13.51
N ARG A 7 -0.40 -9.87 13.56
CA ARG A 7 -0.36 -10.73 12.37
C ARG A 7 -1.55 -10.48 11.45
N PHE A 8 -2.71 -10.15 12.01
CA PHE A 8 -3.92 -9.77 11.27
C PHE A 8 -4.36 -8.39 11.71
N PHE A 9 -4.75 -7.56 10.75
CA PHE A 9 -5.14 -6.18 11.02
C PHE A 9 -6.13 -5.67 9.98
N ALA A 10 -6.84 -4.61 10.34
CA ALA A 10 -7.66 -3.82 9.44
C ALA A 10 -7.15 -2.37 9.44
N LEU A 11 -7.18 -1.72 8.29
CA LEU A 11 -6.77 -0.32 8.16
C LEU A 11 -8.01 0.57 8.15
N LYS A 12 -8.11 1.48 9.12
CA LYS A 12 -9.13 2.53 9.12
C LYS A 12 -8.50 3.85 8.69
N SER A 13 -9.14 4.56 7.76
CA SER A 13 -8.69 5.88 7.36
C SER A 13 -9.27 6.94 8.31
N LYS A 14 -8.41 7.80 8.86
CA LYS A 14 -8.83 8.94 9.70
C LYS A 14 -9.63 9.99 8.92
N LYS A 15 -9.54 10.01 7.58
CA LYS A 15 -10.17 11.06 6.75
C LYS A 15 -11.66 10.85 6.51
N ASN A 16 -12.07 9.60 6.33
CA ASN A 16 -13.44 9.24 5.98
C ASN A 16 -14.04 8.23 6.97
N GLU A 17 -13.28 7.86 8.00
CA GLU A 17 -13.65 6.88 9.04
C GLU A 17 -14.06 5.51 8.50
N LYS A 18 -13.77 5.21 7.23
CA LYS A 18 -14.04 3.90 6.61
C LYS A 18 -12.83 2.98 6.73
N HIS A 19 -13.11 1.70 6.70
CA HIS A 19 -12.12 0.63 6.63
C HIS A 19 -11.71 0.37 5.18
N LEU A 20 -10.42 0.08 4.98
CA LEU A 20 -9.90 -0.43 3.72
C LEU A 20 -10.49 -1.81 3.50
N GLN A 21 -11.16 -2.01 2.37
CA GLN A 21 -11.72 -3.28 1.99
C GLN A 21 -11.40 -3.61 0.54
N TYR A 22 -11.33 -4.90 0.25
CA TYR A 22 -11.35 -5.42 -1.11
C TYR A 22 -12.70 -5.13 -1.77
N ILE A 23 -12.69 -4.65 -3.01
CA ILE A 23 -13.89 -4.48 -3.82
C ILE A 23 -13.86 -5.39 -5.06
N HIS A 24 -15.01 -5.96 -5.40
CA HIS A 24 -15.19 -6.80 -6.60
C HIS A 24 -15.36 -6.02 -7.90
N GLN A 25 -15.39 -4.69 -7.83
CA GLN A 25 -15.51 -3.87 -9.03
C GLN A 25 -14.18 -3.81 -9.77
N ASP A 26 -14.24 -4.12 -11.07
CA ASP A 26 -13.15 -3.91 -11.99
C ASP A 26 -13.18 -2.47 -12.46
N ILE A 27 -12.25 -1.66 -11.95
CA ILE A 27 -12.08 -0.28 -12.41
C ILE A 27 -10.94 -0.30 -13.43
N GLU A 28 -11.22 0.13 -14.65
CA GLU A 28 -10.21 0.19 -15.73
C GLU A 28 -9.49 -1.14 -16.00
N LYS A 29 -10.21 -2.28 -15.88
CA LYS A 29 -9.69 -3.67 -16.03
C LYS A 29 -8.71 -4.10 -14.93
N LEU A 30 -8.62 -3.35 -13.83
CA LEU A 30 -7.83 -3.75 -12.68
C LEU A 30 -8.68 -4.58 -11.73
N HIS A 31 -8.24 -5.81 -11.50
CA HIS A 31 -8.80 -6.70 -10.50
C HIS A 31 -8.10 -6.46 -9.15
N GLY A 32 -8.83 -6.71 -8.06
CA GLY A 32 -8.26 -6.72 -6.72
C GLY A 32 -8.05 -5.34 -6.10
N ILE A 33 -8.92 -4.40 -6.44
CA ILE A 33 -8.85 -3.02 -5.96
C ILE A 33 -9.16 -2.97 -4.47
N LEU A 34 -8.42 -2.11 -3.77
CA LEU A 34 -8.61 -1.83 -2.35
C LEU A 34 -9.16 -0.41 -2.20
N GLN A 35 -10.30 -0.28 -1.51
CA GLN A 35 -10.98 1.00 -1.32
C GLN A 35 -11.37 1.20 0.15
N PHE A 36 -11.24 2.43 0.64
CA PHE A 36 -11.75 2.80 1.97
C PHE A 36 -13.25 3.07 1.93
N SER A 37 -14.05 2.01 1.77
CA SER A 37 -15.51 2.05 1.73
C SER A 37 -16.16 1.13 2.76
N GLY A 38 -15.38 0.36 3.53
CA GLY A 38 -15.92 -0.59 4.49
C GLY A 38 -16.47 0.09 5.75
N ASP A 39 -17.72 -0.20 6.07
CA ASP A 39 -18.38 0.24 7.31
C ASP A 39 -18.09 -0.67 8.50
N ASN A 40 -17.78 -1.94 8.24
CA ASN A 40 -17.61 -2.95 9.28
C ASN A 40 -16.22 -3.59 9.24
N VAL A 41 -15.50 -3.53 10.37
CA VAL A 41 -14.16 -4.14 10.54
C VAL A 41 -14.19 -5.67 10.56
N VAL A 42 -15.35 -6.26 10.87
CA VAL A 42 -15.54 -7.73 10.93
C VAL A 42 -15.68 -8.33 9.53
N SER A 43 -15.78 -7.49 8.50
CA SER A 43 -15.86 -7.95 7.12
C SER A 43 -14.57 -8.70 6.71
N PRO A 44 -14.66 -9.91 6.14
CA PRO A 44 -13.48 -10.65 5.67
C PRO A 44 -12.73 -9.88 4.56
N TYR A 45 -13.42 -8.99 3.85
CA TYR A 45 -12.84 -8.12 2.82
C TYR A 45 -11.95 -7.01 3.40
N ALA A 46 -12.12 -6.67 4.68
CA ALA A 46 -11.38 -5.62 5.37
C ALA A 46 -10.19 -6.16 6.20
N GLN A 47 -9.98 -7.47 6.17
CA GLN A 47 -8.91 -8.15 6.92
C GLN A 47 -7.66 -8.34 6.05
N PHE A 48 -6.52 -7.96 6.62
CA PHE A 48 -5.21 -8.11 6.02
C PHE A 48 -4.28 -8.85 6.96
N GLN A 49 -3.38 -9.63 6.38
CA GLN A 49 -2.36 -10.37 7.08
C GLN A 49 -1.00 -9.72 6.81
N MET A 50 -0.23 -9.52 7.89
CA MET A 50 1.17 -9.16 7.81
C MET A 50 2.01 -10.43 7.75
N VAL A 51 2.87 -10.53 6.76
CA VAL A 51 3.80 -11.63 6.56
C VAL A 51 5.21 -11.05 6.61
N ALA A 52 6.08 -11.58 7.45
CA ALA A 52 7.46 -11.10 7.52
C ALA A 52 8.18 -11.35 6.17
N ALA A 53 9.01 -10.40 5.74
CA ALA A 53 9.90 -10.65 4.62
C ALA A 53 10.95 -11.72 5.01
N THR A 54 11.30 -12.57 4.05
CA THR A 54 12.39 -13.55 4.14
C THR A 54 13.75 -12.85 4.14
N SER A 55 13.87 -11.72 3.43
CA SER A 55 15.06 -10.86 3.46
C SER A 55 15.48 -10.50 4.90
N CYS A 56 16.78 -10.52 5.20
CA CYS A 56 17.38 -10.27 6.52
C CYS A 56 16.99 -8.93 7.19
N ASN A 57 16.25 -8.05 6.51
CA ASN A 57 15.66 -6.87 7.12
C ASN A 57 14.37 -7.21 7.86
N ARG A 58 14.49 -7.48 9.17
CA ARG A 58 13.36 -7.68 10.12
C ARG A 58 12.33 -6.53 10.19
N ARG A 59 12.51 -5.46 9.42
CA ARG A 59 11.61 -4.30 9.33
C ARG A 59 10.70 -4.33 8.12
N LEU A 60 10.97 -5.19 7.13
CA LEU A 60 10.18 -5.28 5.92
C LEU A 60 9.14 -6.38 6.04
N VAL A 61 7.95 -6.10 5.52
CA VAL A 61 6.82 -7.02 5.58
C VAL A 61 6.11 -7.06 4.23
N HIS A 62 5.50 -8.19 3.92
CA HIS A 62 4.48 -8.30 2.91
C HIS A 62 3.11 -8.13 3.56
N ILE A 63 2.17 -7.58 2.80
CA ILE A 63 0.78 -7.48 3.21
C ILE A 63 -0.03 -8.33 2.26
N ARG A 64 -0.85 -9.22 2.82
CA ARG A 64 -1.72 -10.14 2.08
C ARG A 64 -3.17 -9.86 2.44
N SER A 65 -4.08 -9.81 1.46
CA SER A 65 -5.51 -9.78 1.76
C SER A 65 -5.96 -11.15 2.24
N CYS A 66 -6.73 -11.19 3.34
CA CYS A 66 -7.29 -12.43 3.86
C CYS A 66 -8.40 -12.99 2.97
N TYR A 67 -9.02 -12.15 2.13
CA TYR A 67 -10.11 -12.56 1.27
C TYR A 67 -9.62 -13.39 0.07
N ASN A 68 -8.79 -12.79 -0.78
CA ASN A 68 -8.35 -13.43 -2.02
C ASN A 68 -6.97 -14.11 -1.90
N ASN A 69 -6.37 -14.08 -0.71
CA ASN A 69 -5.08 -14.71 -0.45
C ASN A 69 -3.94 -14.18 -1.35
N LYS A 70 -4.08 -12.97 -1.89
CA LYS A 70 -3.07 -12.30 -2.72
C LYS A 70 -2.34 -11.20 -1.97
N TYR A 71 -1.11 -10.95 -2.38
CA TYR A 71 -0.24 -9.91 -1.85
C TYR A 71 -0.56 -8.55 -2.47
N LEU A 72 -0.39 -7.52 -1.65
CA LEU A 72 -0.48 -6.14 -2.09
C LEU A 72 0.74 -5.81 -2.95
N ALA A 73 0.47 -5.40 -4.18
CA ALA A 73 1.45 -5.03 -5.17
C ALA A 73 0.95 -3.83 -5.95
N ARG A 74 1.83 -3.22 -6.73
CA ARG A 74 1.41 -2.26 -7.74
C ARG A 74 0.56 -2.96 -8.79
N ALA A 75 -0.49 -2.28 -9.25
CA ALA A 75 -1.33 -2.73 -10.35
C ALA A 75 -0.51 -2.92 -11.63
N ASP A 76 0.31 -1.91 -11.97
CA ASP A 76 1.14 -1.91 -13.17
C ASP A 76 2.47 -1.18 -12.95
N LYS A 77 3.37 -1.34 -13.92
CA LYS A 77 4.63 -0.59 -14.00
C LYS A 77 4.43 0.93 -14.11
N ASP A 78 3.35 1.36 -14.74
CA ASP A 78 3.05 2.77 -15.01
C ASP A 78 2.12 3.41 -13.97
N HIS A 79 1.35 2.59 -13.24
CA HIS A 79 0.42 3.05 -12.22
C HIS A 79 0.99 2.90 -10.80
N TRP A 80 0.58 3.80 -9.91
CA TRP A 80 0.96 3.77 -8.49
C TRP A 80 -0.15 3.21 -7.61
N TRP A 81 -1.21 2.70 -8.24
CA TRP A 81 -2.30 2.05 -7.54
C TRP A 81 -1.82 0.72 -6.98
N ILE A 82 -2.25 0.44 -5.75
CA ILE A 82 -1.93 -0.78 -5.05
C ILE A 82 -3.18 -1.66 -5.05
N VAL A 83 -3.01 -2.89 -5.49
CA VAL A 83 -4.05 -3.90 -5.60
C VAL A 83 -3.62 -5.17 -4.87
N ALA A 84 -4.57 -5.94 -4.38
CA ALA A 84 -4.32 -7.30 -3.89
C ALA A 84 -4.28 -8.25 -5.09
N GLY A 85 -3.26 -8.11 -5.94
CA GLY A 85 -3.17 -8.80 -7.23
C GLY A 85 -2.06 -9.83 -7.37
N ALA A 86 -1.04 -9.78 -6.51
CA ALA A 86 0.13 -10.65 -6.65
C ALA A 86 -0.08 -12.01 -5.98
N ASP A 87 0.18 -13.09 -6.72
CA ASP A 87 0.03 -14.46 -6.20
C ASP A 87 1.18 -14.85 -5.26
N GLU A 88 2.37 -14.29 -5.47
CA GLU A 88 3.59 -14.60 -4.72
C GLU A 88 4.25 -13.34 -4.13
N PRO A 89 4.98 -13.46 -3.01
CA PRO A 89 5.78 -12.37 -2.47
C PRO A 89 6.97 -12.05 -3.40
N GLN A 90 7.25 -10.76 -3.61
CA GLN A 90 8.37 -10.29 -4.42
C GLN A 90 9.23 -9.33 -3.61
N GLU A 91 10.46 -9.76 -3.33
CA GLU A 91 11.41 -9.02 -2.49
C GLU A 91 12.41 -8.16 -3.26
N ASP A 92 12.52 -8.35 -4.59
CA ASP A 92 13.39 -7.51 -5.39
C ASP A 92 12.84 -6.07 -5.46
N GLN A 93 13.55 -5.16 -4.79
CA GLN A 93 13.21 -3.75 -4.70
C GLN A 93 13.37 -3.01 -6.04
N SER A 94 14.00 -3.62 -7.03
CA SER A 94 14.17 -3.08 -8.38
C SER A 94 12.94 -3.34 -9.25
N LEU A 95 12.17 -4.39 -8.93
CA LEU A 95 11.00 -4.80 -9.71
C LEU A 95 9.77 -3.99 -9.30
N TRP A 96 9.01 -3.53 -10.30
CA TRP A 96 7.77 -2.79 -10.07
C TRP A 96 6.72 -3.63 -9.32
N SER A 97 6.79 -4.95 -9.45
CA SER A 97 5.93 -5.93 -8.77
C SER A 97 6.34 -6.22 -7.32
N CYS A 98 7.35 -5.52 -6.78
CA CYS A 98 7.76 -5.63 -5.38
C CYS A 98 6.56 -5.52 -4.43
N THR A 99 6.47 -6.44 -3.48
CA THR A 99 5.38 -6.50 -2.48
C THR A 99 5.84 -6.16 -1.07
N LEU A 100 7.03 -5.55 -0.96
CA LEU A 100 7.62 -5.14 0.30
C LEU A 100 7.09 -3.79 0.77
N TYR A 101 6.71 -3.76 2.04
CA TYR A 101 6.30 -2.57 2.76
C TYR A 101 7.16 -2.40 4.01
N GLU A 102 7.45 -1.14 4.32
CA GLU A 102 8.08 -0.72 5.57
C GLU A 102 7.00 -0.03 6.43
N PRO A 103 6.50 -0.70 7.48
CA PRO A 103 5.55 -0.10 8.41
C PRO A 103 6.29 0.81 9.38
N GLN A 104 5.84 2.05 9.46
CA GLN A 104 6.39 3.08 10.34
C GLN A 104 5.31 3.53 11.32
N LEU A 105 5.57 3.34 12.61
CA LEU A 105 4.71 3.87 13.67
C LEU A 105 4.82 5.40 13.68
N VAL A 106 3.69 6.06 13.54
CA VAL A 106 3.53 7.48 13.86
C VAL A 106 3.10 7.53 15.31
N GLN A 107 3.84 8.26 16.14
CA GLN A 107 3.50 8.39 17.56
C GLN A 107 2.03 8.84 17.70
N PRO A 108 1.29 8.29 18.66
CA PRO A 108 -0.10 8.69 18.88
C PRO A 108 -0.12 10.19 19.17
N GLN A 109 -0.88 10.95 18.38
CA GLN A 109 -1.40 12.20 18.91
C GLN A 109 -2.29 11.79 20.08
N ALA A 110 -2.03 12.31 21.28
CA ALA A 110 -2.84 12.04 22.45
C ALA A 110 -4.30 12.45 22.16
N ASP A 111 -5.11 11.49 21.75
CA ASP A 111 -6.55 11.60 21.76
C ASP A 111 -7.09 10.77 22.95
N ASN A 112 -8.05 11.35 23.65
CA ASN A 112 -8.59 10.85 24.92
C ASN A 112 -9.39 9.53 24.80
N ASN A 113 -9.27 8.78 23.69
CA ASN A 113 -10.18 7.69 23.33
C ASN A 113 -9.54 6.28 23.26
N GLY A 114 -8.38 6.07 23.88
CA GLY A 114 -7.65 4.82 23.76
C GLY A 114 -6.85 4.79 22.46
N SER A 115 -5.53 4.91 22.58
CA SER A 115 -4.63 5.21 21.45
C SER A 115 -4.58 4.07 20.43
N ILE A 116 -5.29 4.19 19.31
CA ILE A 116 -5.07 3.32 18.15
C ILE A 116 -3.73 3.74 17.50
N PRO A 117 -2.75 2.84 17.36
CA PRO A 117 -1.45 3.19 16.77
C PRO A 117 -1.62 3.63 15.31
N LEU A 118 -1.21 4.87 15.02
CA LEU A 118 -1.18 5.40 13.66
C LEU A 118 0.01 4.79 12.93
N ILE A 119 -0.23 4.05 11.85
CA ILE A 119 0.84 3.43 11.06
C ILE A 119 0.86 4.05 9.66
N ARG A 120 2.06 4.37 9.18
CA ARG A 120 2.32 4.70 7.78
C ARG A 120 3.00 3.51 7.12
N LEU A 121 2.42 3.04 6.04
CA LEU A 121 3.00 1.96 5.23
C LEU A 121 3.73 2.59 4.05
N ARG A 122 5.05 2.39 3.98
CA ARG A 122 5.88 2.85 2.87
C ARG A 122 6.12 1.69 1.91
N HIS A 123 5.75 1.86 0.64
CA HIS A 123 6.08 0.89 -0.40
C HIS A 123 7.57 0.98 -0.71
N VAL A 124 8.32 -0.12 -0.55
CA VAL A 124 9.79 -0.10 -0.59
C VAL A 124 10.32 0.31 -1.97
N GLN A 125 9.81 -0.30 -3.05
CA GLN A 125 10.30 -0.01 -4.40
C GLN A 125 10.03 1.43 -4.86
N LEU A 126 8.88 1.98 -4.47
CA LEU A 126 8.55 3.38 -4.82
C LEU A 126 9.30 4.33 -3.87
N GLY A 127 9.41 3.97 -2.59
CA GLY A 127 9.77 4.86 -1.50
C GLY A 127 8.62 5.79 -1.08
N HIS A 128 7.41 5.56 -1.58
CA HIS A 128 6.22 6.38 -1.32
C HIS A 128 5.36 5.76 -0.21
N TYR A 129 4.69 6.62 0.56
CA TYR A 129 3.68 6.19 1.54
C TYR A 129 2.34 5.90 0.87
N LEU A 130 1.68 4.83 1.31
CA LEU A 130 0.28 4.58 0.98
C LEU A 130 -0.56 5.77 1.44
N LYS A 131 -1.39 6.28 0.52
CA LYS A 131 -2.35 7.33 0.80
C LYS A 131 -3.69 6.91 0.23
N LEU A 132 -4.76 7.28 0.93
CA LEU A 132 -6.09 7.30 0.35
C LEU A 132 -6.05 8.20 -0.88
N LEU A 133 -6.14 7.59 -2.06
CA LEU A 133 -6.38 8.30 -3.29
C LEU A 133 -7.90 8.36 -3.47
N SER A 134 -8.47 9.54 -3.28
CA SER A 134 -9.82 9.79 -3.79
C SER A 134 -9.68 9.95 -5.29
N ALA A 135 -10.14 8.97 -6.07
CA ALA A 135 -10.47 9.23 -7.47
C ALA A 135 -11.51 10.36 -7.43
N HIS A 136 -11.19 11.51 -8.03
CA HIS A 136 -12.11 12.64 -8.00
C HIS A 136 -13.48 12.18 -8.52
N PRO A 137 -14.59 12.45 -7.82
CA PRO A 137 -15.91 11.94 -8.20
C PRO A 137 -16.44 12.49 -9.53
N ASN A 138 -15.70 13.36 -10.22
CA ASN A 138 -16.19 14.10 -11.40
C ASN A 138 -15.35 13.98 -12.68
N HIS A 139 -14.47 13.00 -12.84
CA HIS A 139 -13.87 12.78 -14.17
C HIS A 139 -13.65 11.29 -14.49
N PRO A 140 -14.47 10.68 -15.38
CA PRO A 140 -14.22 9.34 -15.88
C PRO A 140 -13.04 9.25 -16.87
N HIS A 141 -12.35 10.37 -17.16
CA HIS A 141 -11.21 10.40 -18.07
C HIS A 141 -10.19 11.47 -17.66
N LEU A 142 -9.35 11.23 -16.65
CA LEU A 142 -8.18 12.10 -16.40
C LEU A 142 -6.91 11.28 -16.13
N ARG A 143 -6.39 10.79 -17.26
CA ARG A 143 -4.99 10.86 -17.69
C ARG A 143 -3.98 11.34 -16.64
N HIS A 144 -3.01 10.48 -16.37
CA HIS A 144 -1.62 10.87 -16.10
C HIS A 144 -1.42 11.92 -15.00
N SER A 145 -1.66 11.57 -13.73
CA SER A 145 -0.85 12.17 -12.66
C SER A 145 0.46 11.41 -12.50
N ILE A 146 1.22 11.35 -13.60
CA ILE A 146 2.63 11.01 -13.57
C ILE A 146 3.32 12.15 -12.80
N ARG A 147 3.52 12.00 -11.49
CA ARG A 147 4.63 12.69 -10.84
C ARG A 147 5.89 12.01 -11.39
N ARG A 148 6.33 12.45 -12.57
CA ARG A 148 7.58 11.99 -13.19
C ARG A 148 8.65 12.20 -12.13
N ARG A 149 9.37 11.12 -11.76
CA ARG A 149 10.69 11.33 -11.14
C ARG A 149 11.41 12.31 -12.05
N PRO A 150 11.97 13.43 -11.54
CA PRO A 150 12.95 14.14 -12.32
C PRO A 150 14.10 13.15 -12.52
N GLN A 151 14.22 12.60 -13.73
CA GLN A 151 15.41 11.89 -14.16
C GLN A 151 16.55 12.89 -13.95
N ARG A 152 17.36 12.68 -12.91
CA ARG A 152 18.66 13.34 -12.81
C ARG A 152 19.41 12.96 -14.09
N ARG A 153 19.55 13.92 -15.00
CA ARG A 153 20.48 13.83 -16.13
C ARG A 153 21.84 13.52 -15.51
N ARG A 154 22.30 12.27 -15.65
CA ARG A 154 23.73 11.97 -15.56
C ARG A 154 24.34 12.68 -16.76
N HIS A 155 24.93 13.85 -16.53
CA HIS A 155 25.89 14.41 -17.47
C HIS A 155 27.08 13.45 -17.50
N HIS A 156 27.04 12.51 -18.45
CA HIS A 156 28.25 11.95 -18.99
C HIS A 156 28.80 13.01 -19.95
N ARG A 157 29.88 13.68 -19.56
CA ARG A 157 30.84 14.19 -20.53
C ARG A 157 32.18 13.58 -20.19
N SER A 158 32.56 12.63 -21.03
CA SER A 158 33.91 12.09 -21.14
C SER A 158 34.89 13.18 -21.53
N PHE A 159 36.11 12.94 -21.10
CA PHE A 159 37.37 13.54 -21.51
C PHE A 159 37.50 13.69 -23.04
N GLY A 160 38.19 14.77 -23.41
CA GLY A 160 38.76 15.09 -24.71
C GLY A 160 39.57 16.35 -24.55
#